data_AF-A0A0Q6X3J5-F1
#
_entry.id   AF-A0A0Q6X3J5-F1
#
_cell.length_a   1.000
_cell.length_b   1.000
_cell.length_c   1.000
_cell.angle_alpha   90.00
_cell.angle_beta   90.00
_cell.angle_gamma   90.00
#
_symmetry.space_group_name_H-M   'P 1'
#
loop_
_entity.id
_entity.type
_entity.pdbx_description
1 polymer ?
#
loop_
_entity_poly.entity_id
_entity_poly.type
_entity_poly.pdbx_seq_one_letter_code
_entity_poly.pdbx_strand_id
1 'polypeptide(L)'
;MSREEDAPAEVQPPDVSAAVHLDDVVHQRTRLGLLVVLAEVHQADFTYLRTRLQLTDGNLGKHIEILARHALVSVRKGYEGRRPRTWISISRAGKEALQQEVNALTALLSLDAQR
;
A
#
# COMPACT_ATOMS: atom_id res chain seq x y z
N MET A 1 -31.86 -32.70 40.56
CA MET A 1 -30.51 -32.80 39.97
C MET A 1 -30.58 -32.08 38.65
N SER A 2 -30.23 -30.79 38.66
CA SER A 2 -30.31 -29.89 37.52
C SER A 2 -29.18 -30.21 36.55
N ARG A 3 -29.52 -30.37 35.27
CA ARG A 3 -28.53 -30.39 34.19
C ARG A 3 -28.06 -28.96 33.98
N GLU A 4 -26.78 -28.71 34.26
CA GLU A 4 -26.08 -27.51 33.79
C GLU A 4 -26.15 -27.48 32.27
N GLU A 5 -26.82 -26.45 31.77
CA GLU A 5 -26.92 -26.12 30.36
C GLU A 5 -25.58 -25.52 29.95
N ASP A 6 -24.79 -26.31 29.21
CA ASP A 6 -23.54 -25.91 28.57
C ASP A 6 -23.87 -24.81 27.55
N ALA A 7 -23.70 -23.55 27.98
CA ALA A 7 -23.88 -22.41 27.11
C ALA A 7 -22.77 -22.42 26.03
N PRO A 8 -23.12 -22.36 24.74
CA PRO A 8 -22.11 -22.37 23.69
C PRO A 8 -21.24 -21.12 23.83
N ALA A 9 -19.92 -21.30 23.81
CA ALA A 9 -18.97 -20.21 23.75
C ALA A 9 -19.38 -19.22 22.65
N GLU A 10 -19.66 -17.97 23.04
CA GLU A 10 -19.91 -16.88 22.11
C GLU A 10 -18.71 -16.76 21.18
N VAL A 11 -18.85 -17.29 19.97
CA VAL A 11 -17.91 -17.04 18.89
C VAL A 11 -18.06 -15.57 18.55
N GLN A 12 -17.18 -14.74 19.12
CA GLN A 12 -17.08 -13.33 18.76
C GLN A 12 -16.94 -13.27 17.23
N PRO A 13 -17.82 -12.54 16.52
CA PRO A 13 -17.71 -12.42 15.07
C PRO A 13 -16.30 -11.90 14.72
N PRO A 14 -15.72 -12.33 13.59
CA PRO A 14 -14.41 -11.84 13.17
C PRO A 14 -14.43 -10.32 13.15
N ASP A 15 -13.35 -9.70 13.64
CA ASP A 15 -13.25 -8.24 13.74
C ASP A 15 -13.22 -7.60 12.35
N VAL A 16 -14.41 -7.32 11.82
CA VAL A 16 -14.64 -6.62 10.56
C VAL A 16 -14.13 -5.17 10.59
N SER A 17 -13.75 -4.62 11.75
CA SER A 17 -13.13 -3.30 11.88
C SER A 17 -11.83 -3.21 11.10
N ALA A 18 -11.02 -4.27 11.06
CA ALA A 18 -9.73 -4.28 10.37
C ALA A 18 -9.86 -4.00 8.85
N ALA A 19 -10.94 -4.48 8.21
CA ALA A 19 -11.22 -4.20 6.81
C ALA A 19 -11.63 -2.74 6.56
N VAL A 20 -12.16 -2.05 7.58
CA VAL A 20 -12.54 -0.62 7.54
C VAL A 20 -11.31 0.30 7.63
N HIS A 21 -10.14 -0.22 8.00
CA HIS A 21 -8.89 0.56 8.15
C HIS A 21 -7.96 0.52 6.93
N LEU A 22 -8.40 -0.04 5.80
CA LEU A 22 -7.64 -0.01 4.55
C LEU A 22 -7.77 1.37 3.91
N ASP A 23 -6.64 2.03 3.62
CA ASP A 23 -6.65 3.37 3.03
C ASP A 23 -6.97 3.27 1.54
N ASP A 24 -8.08 3.82 1.06
CA ASP A 24 -8.50 3.76 -0.36
C ASP A 24 -7.41 4.24 -1.36
N VAL A 25 -6.54 5.17 -0.94
CA VAL A 25 -5.42 5.66 -1.74
C VAL A 25 -4.31 4.64 -1.77
N VAL A 26 -4.01 3.93 -0.69
CA VAL A 26 -2.93 2.93 -0.67
C VAL A 26 -3.41 1.56 -1.13
N HIS A 27 -4.64 1.17 -0.77
CA HIS A 27 -5.35 -0.09 -1.02
C HIS A 27 -5.75 -0.26 -2.50
N GLN A 28 -4.76 -0.16 -3.36
CA GLN A 28 -4.85 -0.49 -4.77
C GLN A 28 -3.51 -1.07 -5.18
N ARG A 29 -3.55 -2.25 -5.81
CA ARG A 29 -2.39 -3.06 -6.17
C ARG A 29 -1.19 -2.28 -6.71
N THR A 30 -1.42 -1.38 -7.68
CA THR A 30 -0.34 -0.63 -8.34
C THR A 30 0.28 0.41 -7.42
N ARG A 31 -0.54 1.15 -6.66
CA ARG A 31 -0.08 2.17 -5.72
C ARG A 31 0.68 1.56 -4.56
N LEU A 32 0.18 0.46 -4.00
CA LEU A 32 0.90 -0.31 -2.99
C LEU A 32 2.25 -0.80 -3.52
N GLY A 33 2.27 -1.42 -4.71
CA GLY A 33 3.52 -1.87 -5.34
C GLY A 33 4.51 -0.74 -5.62
N LEU A 34 4.04 0.44 -6.03
CA LEU A 34 4.87 1.63 -6.20
C LEU A 34 5.51 2.07 -4.88
N LEU A 35 4.72 2.17 -3.81
CA LEU A 35 5.22 2.57 -2.49
C LEU A 35 6.23 1.54 -1.95
N VAL A 36 5.98 0.24 -2.12
CA VAL A 36 6.92 -0.82 -1.74
C VAL A 36 8.26 -0.66 -2.46
N VAL A 37 8.26 -0.56 -3.80
CA VAL A 37 9.49 -0.39 -4.58
C VAL A 37 10.23 0.89 -4.20
N LEU A 38 9.50 1.98 -3.98
CA LEU A 38 10.08 3.27 -3.58
C LEU A 38 10.53 3.32 -2.11
N ALA A 39 10.06 2.41 -1.24
CA ALA A 39 10.53 2.33 0.14
C ALA A 39 11.93 1.72 0.23
N GLU A 40 12.29 0.83 -0.71
CA GLU A 40 13.59 0.16 -0.79
C GLU A 40 14.70 1.05 -1.40
N VAL A 41 14.33 2.10 -2.13
CA VAL A 41 15.27 2.98 -2.83
C VAL A 41 15.05 4.45 -2.47
N HIS A 42 16.11 5.25 -2.41
CA HIS A 42 15.95 6.69 -2.13
C HIS A 42 15.14 7.42 -3.22
N GLN A 43 15.32 7.02 -4.48
CA GLN A 43 14.68 7.59 -5.64
C GLN A 43 14.75 6.60 -6.80
N ALA A 44 13.70 6.55 -7.61
CA ALA A 44 13.67 5.79 -8.85
C ALA A 44 13.20 6.67 -10.00
N ASP A 45 13.71 6.44 -11.20
CA ASP A 45 13.16 7.10 -12.38
C ASP A 45 11.93 6.36 -12.93
N PHE A 46 11.15 7.08 -13.73
CA PHE A 46 9.92 6.59 -14.34
C PHE A 46 10.14 5.30 -15.16
N THR A 47 11.22 5.22 -15.94
CA THR A 47 11.50 4.04 -16.79
C THR A 47 11.82 2.82 -15.94
N TYR A 48 12.60 2.98 -14.86
CA TYR A 48 12.85 1.90 -13.91
C TYR A 48 11.55 1.38 -13.29
N LEU A 49 10.69 2.27 -12.77
CA LEU A 49 9.42 1.87 -12.15
C LEU A 49 8.51 1.14 -13.13
N ARG A 50 8.42 1.66 -14.36
CA ARG A 50 7.64 1.05 -15.43
C ARG A 50 8.07 -0.39 -15.69
N THR A 51 9.37 -0.61 -15.86
CA THR A 51 9.93 -1.93 -16.16
C THR A 51 9.78 -2.87 -14.97
N ARG A 52 10.10 -2.41 -13.75
CA ARG A 52 10.03 -3.23 -12.54
C ARG A 52 8.61 -3.68 -12.20
N LEU A 53 7.63 -2.81 -12.42
CA LEU A 53 6.22 -3.09 -12.11
C LEU A 53 5.42 -3.59 -13.33
N GLN A 54 6.07 -3.73 -14.49
CA GLN A 54 5.45 -4.18 -15.75
C GLN A 54 4.20 -3.38 -16.13
N LEU A 55 4.29 -2.05 -16.02
CA LEU A 55 3.18 -1.15 -16.29
C LEU A 55 3.33 -0.47 -17.65
N THR A 56 2.21 0.01 -18.20
CA THR A 56 2.24 0.97 -19.31
C THR A 56 2.50 2.38 -18.78
N ASP A 57 3.02 3.27 -19.64
CA ASP A 57 3.29 4.67 -19.29
C ASP A 57 2.04 5.38 -18.74
N GLY A 58 0.88 5.18 -19.38
CA GLY A 58 -0.39 5.79 -18.95
C GLY A 58 -0.84 5.28 -17.58
N ASN A 59 -0.69 3.98 -17.31
CA ASN A 59 -1.07 3.41 -16.03
C ASN A 59 -0.15 3.91 -14.91
N LEU A 60 1.17 3.86 -15.13
CA LEU A 60 2.16 4.35 -14.17
C LEU A 60 1.99 5.85 -13.89
N GLY A 61 1.81 6.67 -14.93
CA GLY A 61 1.59 8.10 -14.80
C GLY A 61 0.38 8.44 -13.94
N LYS A 62 -0.77 7.78 -14.19
CA LYS A 62 -2.00 7.99 -13.42
C LYS A 62 -1.82 7.63 -11.94
N HIS A 63 -1.16 6.52 -11.64
CA HIS A 63 -0.92 6.12 -10.25
C HIS A 63 0.07 7.03 -9.52
N ILE A 64 1.15 7.46 -10.18
CA ILE A 64 2.07 8.46 -9.63
C ILE A 64 1.34 9.78 -9.35
N GLU A 65 0.48 10.23 -10.26
CA GLU A 65 -0.28 11.47 -10.08
C GLU A 65 -1.20 11.39 -8.85
N ILE A 66 -1.92 10.28 -8.67
CA ILE A 66 -2.76 10.05 -7.49
C ILE A 66 -1.90 10.09 -6.22
N LEU A 67 -0.80 9.31 -6.17
CA LEU A 67 0.07 9.29 -5.00
C LEU A 67 0.68 10.67 -4.69
N ALA A 68 1.05 11.44 -5.72
CA ALA A 68 1.61 12.79 -5.55
C ALA A 68 0.55 13.77 -5.05
N ARG A 69 -0.70 13.66 -5.52
CA ARG A 69 -1.83 14.48 -5.05
C ARG A 69 -2.13 14.28 -3.57
N HIS A 70 -1.91 13.07 -3.06
CA HIS A 70 -2.01 12.73 -1.63
C HIS A 70 -0.69 12.91 -0.87
N ALA A 71 0.31 13.57 -1.48
CA ALA A 71 1.62 13.82 -0.89
C ALA A 71 2.38 12.56 -0.43
N LEU A 72 2.04 11.38 -0.94
CA LEU A 72 2.69 10.10 -0.61
C LEU A 72 3.98 9.89 -1.40
N VAL A 73 4.11 10.54 -2.55
CA VAL A 73 5.35 10.58 -3.33
C VAL A 73 5.65 12.00 -3.77
N SER A 74 6.94 12.27 -4.04
CA SER A 74 7.41 13.48 -4.69
C SER A 74 7.85 13.15 -6.12
N VAL A 75 7.58 14.07 -7.05
CA VAL A 75 7.94 13.93 -8.46
C VAL A 75 8.85 15.09 -8.84
N ARG A 76 10.06 14.77 -9.31
CA ARG A 76 11.05 15.75 -9.77
C ARG A 76 11.36 15.51 -11.24
N LYS A 77 11.15 16.53 -12.07
CA LYS A 77 11.58 16.54 -13.46
C LYS A 77 12.98 17.13 -13.56
N GLY A 78 13.77 16.67 -14.52
CA GLY A 78 15.05 17.28 -14.85
C GLY A 78 15.71 16.52 -16.00
N TYR A 79 17.03 16.51 -16.00
CA TYR A 79 17.81 15.97 -17.11
C TYR A 79 18.95 15.09 -16.60
N GLU A 80 19.20 14.00 -17.32
CA GLU A 80 20.41 13.21 -17.19
C GLU A 80 21.16 13.33 -18.52
N GLY A 81 22.24 14.12 -18.51
CA GLY A 81 22.88 14.60 -19.73
C GLY A 81 21.91 15.43 -20.57
N ARG A 82 21.64 14.98 -21.81
CA ARG A 82 20.73 15.66 -22.75
C ARG A 82 19.30 15.10 -22.76
N ARG A 83 19.02 14.06 -21.97
CA ARG A 83 17.71 13.38 -21.98
C ARG A 83 16.86 13.83 -20.79
N PRO A 84 15.59 14.23 -20.99
CA PRO A 84 14.69 14.51 -19.90
C PRO A 84 14.45 13.24 -19.09
N ARG A 85 14.44 13.37 -17.76
CA ARG A 85 14.17 12.27 -16.84
C ARG A 85 13.26 12.75 -15.71
N THR A 86 12.36 11.87 -15.30
CA THR A 86 11.44 12.09 -14.18
C THR A 86 11.81 11.13 -13.08
N TRP A 87 12.08 11.66 -11.90
CA TRP A 87 12.38 10.90 -10.71
C TRP A 87 11.25 10.97 -9.69
N ILE A 88 11.03 9.87 -9.01
CA ILE A 88 9.98 9.68 -8.03
C ILE A 88 10.63 9.16 -6.75
N SER A 89 10.26 9.76 -5.62
CA SER A 89 10.71 9.36 -4.29
C SER A 89 9.51 9.26 -3.36
N ILE A 90 9.47 8.22 -2.52
CA ILE A 90 8.46 8.12 -1.46
C ILE A 90 8.67 9.26 -0.44
N SER A 91 7.58 9.88 0.00
CA SER A 91 7.63 10.89 1.07
C SER A 91 7.63 10.23 2.45
N ARG A 92 7.80 11.04 3.50
CA ARG A 92 7.59 10.55 4.88
C ARG A 92 6.15 10.04 5.07
N ALA A 93 5.15 10.80 4.64
CA ALA A 93 3.75 10.40 4.71
C ALA A 93 3.47 9.12 3.90
N GLY A 94 4.11 8.95 2.74
CA GLY A 94 4.02 7.71 1.95
C GLY A 94 4.57 6.48 2.67
N LYS A 95 5.67 6.62 3.41
CA LYS A 95 6.22 5.53 4.23
C LYS A 95 5.30 5.18 5.39
N GLU A 96 4.75 6.18 6.07
CA GLU A 96 3.81 5.99 7.17
C GLU A 96 2.52 5.31 6.67
N ALA A 97 1.96 5.75 5.54
CA ALA A 97 0.79 5.16 4.92
C ALA A 97 1.03 3.71 4.45
N LEU A 98 2.20 3.43 3.86
CA LEU A 98 2.59 2.07 3.51
C LEU A 98 2.66 1.16 4.75
N GLN A 99 3.25 1.66 5.85
CA GLN A 99 3.36 0.89 7.09
C GLN A 99 1.99 0.61 7.71
N GLN A 100 1.08 1.60 7.72
CA GLN A 100 -0.29 1.43 8.21
C GLN A 100 -1.04 0.39 7.40
N GLU A 101 -0.95 0.44 6.07
CA GLU A 101 -1.60 -0.53 5.19
C GLU A 101 -1.07 -1.94 5.41
N VAL A 102 0.25 -2.12 5.52
CA VAL A 102 0.85 -3.43 5.80
C VAL A 102 0.38 -3.98 7.15
N ASN A 103 0.25 -3.13 8.17
CA ASN A 103 -0.27 -3.52 9.47
C ASN A 103 -1.72 -3.97 9.38
N ALA A 104 -2.57 -3.22 8.67
CA ALA A 104 -3.98 -3.57 8.46
C ALA A 104 -4.13 -4.91 7.72
N LEU A 105 -3.37 -5.11 6.64
CA LEU A 105 -3.35 -6.37 5.90
C LEU A 105 -2.85 -7.54 6.77
N THR A 106 -1.81 -7.33 7.58
CA THR A 106 -1.28 -8.37 8.48
C THR A 106 -2.29 -8.74 9.56
N ALA A 107 -3.01 -7.77 10.11
CA ALA A 107 -4.08 -8.02 11.07
C ALA A 107 -5.20 -8.87 10.45
N LEU A 108 -5.61 -8.56 9.21
CA LEU A 108 -6.61 -9.36 8.48
C LEU A 108 -6.15 -10.80 8.26
N LEU A 109 -4.90 -11.01 7.84
CA LEU A 109 -4.35 -12.35 7.62
C LEU A 109 -4.18 -13.16 8.91
N SER A 110 -3.98 -12.48 10.04
CA SER A 110 -3.82 -13.14 11.34
C SER A 110 -5.13 -13.74 11.86
N LEU A 111 -6.29 -13.30 11.34
CA LEU A 111 -7.62 -13.84 11.72
C LEU A 111 -7.83 -15.29 11.28
N ASP A 112 -7.14 -15.76 10.23
CA ASP A 112 -7.25 -17.12 9.73
C ASP A 112 -6.35 -18.12 10.46
N ALA A 113 -5.36 -17.64 11.23
CA ALA A 113 -4.40 -18.51 11.94
C ALA A 113 -4.93 -19.10 13.26
N GLN A 114 -6.18 -18.79 13.62
CA GLN A 114 -6.83 -19.20 14.88
C GLN A 114 -8.09 -20.06 14.66
N ARG A 115 -8.29 -20.61 13.44
CA ARG A 115 -9.35 -21.58 13.12
C ARG A 115 -8.79 -22.96 12.80
#